data_AF-A0A948DS09-F1
#
_entry.id   AF-A0A948DS09-F1
#
_cell.length_a   1.000
_cell.length_b   1.000
_cell.length_c   1.000
_cell.angle_alpha   90.00
_cell.angle_beta   90.00
_cell.angle_gamma   90.00
#
_symmetry.space_group_name_H-M   'P 1'
#
loop_
_entity.id
_entity.type
_entity.pdbx_description
1 polymer ?
#
loop_
_entity_poly.entity_id
_entity_poly.type
_entity_poly.pdbx_seq_one_letter_code
_entity_poly.pdbx_strand_id
1 'polypeptide(L)'
;MANNQYRKRQAHYCYQPGQKQPFTVSRSKIDMFLNCPRCFYMDRRLGLAKPSIPSFTLNSAVDNLLKNEFDLLRKKGEAHELMKKYKIDAVPFKHKDIPLWRGEVNQFSGAKVLHQKSNLIIDGLVDDVWQNKKGELLIVDYKSTSTQRKIDMNDKWKQGYKRQMEIYQWIFKQLGFKVSNTGYFVYANADKNKPKFDAKLEFKVEIIAYKGSSDWVEPILLKIKRCLESNAIPKPGVDDMGIPCEYCDYKKLSAQTVARLTN
;
A
#
# COMPACT_ATOMS: atom_id res chain seq x y z
N MET A 1 -15.87 18.43 -25.78
CA MET A 1 -15.84 16.96 -25.92
C MET A 1 -15.63 16.36 -24.55
N ALA A 2 -16.54 15.50 -24.08
CA ALA A 2 -16.45 14.90 -22.75
C ALA A 2 -15.14 14.10 -22.64
N ASN A 3 -14.24 14.53 -21.76
CA ASN A 3 -12.98 13.86 -21.55
C ASN A 3 -13.29 12.55 -20.82
N ASN A 4 -13.50 11.45 -21.56
CA ASN A 4 -13.81 10.16 -20.96
C ASN A 4 -12.64 9.76 -20.07
N GLN A 5 -12.85 9.89 -18.75
CA GLN A 5 -11.84 9.69 -17.72
C GLN A 5 -11.46 8.22 -17.58
N TYR A 6 -12.33 7.30 -18.02
CA TYR A 6 -12.08 5.87 -17.95
C TYR A 6 -11.67 5.30 -19.31
N ARG A 7 -10.45 4.78 -19.39
CA ARG A 7 -9.89 4.18 -20.60
C ARG A 7 -9.15 2.89 -20.26
N LYS A 8 -9.06 1.99 -21.24
CA LYS A 8 -8.23 0.79 -21.13
C LYS A 8 -6.77 1.21 -20.91
N ARG A 9 -6.06 0.50 -20.04
CA ARG A 9 -4.64 0.74 -19.82
C ARG A 9 -3.85 0.56 -21.11
N GLN A 10 -2.80 1.35 -21.27
CA GLN A 10 -1.82 1.17 -22.34
C GLN A 10 -1.10 -0.18 -22.18
N ALA A 11 -0.66 -0.75 -23.30
CA ALA A 11 -0.17 -2.13 -23.36
C ALA A 11 1.03 -2.41 -22.46
N HIS A 12 1.92 -1.44 -22.23
CA HIS A 12 3.09 -1.60 -21.36
C HIS A 12 2.73 -1.69 -19.87
N TYR A 13 1.53 -1.26 -19.49
CA TYR A 13 0.99 -1.52 -18.15
C TYR A 13 0.29 -2.88 -18.05
N CYS A 14 0.21 -3.66 -19.13
CA CYS A 14 -0.43 -4.97 -19.15
C CYS A 14 0.61 -6.07 -19.34
N TYR A 15 0.48 -7.14 -18.56
CA TYR A 15 1.33 -8.30 -18.63
C TYR A 15 1.07 -9.10 -19.91
N GLN A 16 2.13 -9.43 -20.65
CA GLN A 16 2.05 -10.31 -21.82
C GLN A 16 2.48 -11.73 -21.46
N PRO A 17 1.71 -12.77 -21.81
CA PRO A 17 2.08 -14.15 -21.47
C PRO A 17 3.38 -14.53 -22.15
N GLY A 18 4.24 -15.26 -21.43
CA GLY A 18 5.55 -15.66 -21.93
C GLY A 18 6.56 -14.52 -22.10
N GLN A 19 6.28 -13.29 -21.63
CA GLN A 19 7.23 -12.20 -21.75
C GLN A 19 8.53 -12.52 -20.98
N LYS A 20 9.67 -12.24 -21.63
CA LYS A 20 11.00 -12.43 -21.05
C LYS A 20 11.39 -11.28 -20.13
N GLN A 21 10.90 -10.07 -20.41
CA GLN A 21 11.19 -8.89 -19.60
C GLN A 21 10.42 -8.93 -18.27
N PRO A 22 11.03 -8.50 -17.16
CA PRO A 22 10.35 -8.45 -15.88
C PRO A 22 9.10 -7.57 -15.92
N PHE A 23 8.05 -7.98 -15.22
CA PHE A 23 6.84 -7.17 -15.07
C PHE A 23 6.74 -6.53 -13.70
N THR A 24 6.45 -5.23 -13.65
CA THR A 24 6.28 -4.54 -12.37
C THR A 24 4.88 -4.77 -11.80
N VAL A 25 4.85 -5.23 -10.55
CA VAL A 25 3.65 -5.40 -9.71
C VAL A 25 3.87 -4.61 -8.43
N SER A 26 3.13 -3.52 -8.26
CA SER A 26 3.22 -2.74 -7.03
C SER A 26 2.51 -3.44 -5.86
N ARG A 27 2.86 -3.03 -4.63
CA ARG A 27 2.18 -3.48 -3.40
C ARG A 27 0.65 -3.37 -3.49
N SER A 28 0.10 -2.33 -4.14
CA SER A 28 -1.36 -2.17 -4.32
C SER A 28 -1.97 -3.22 -5.22
N LYS A 29 -1.22 -3.70 -6.21
CA LYS A 29 -1.66 -4.76 -7.10
C LYS A 29 -1.57 -6.13 -6.43
N ILE A 30 -0.60 -6.36 -5.55
CA ILE A 30 -0.55 -7.58 -4.72
C ILE A 30 -1.77 -7.65 -3.80
N ASP A 31 -2.08 -6.55 -3.09
CA ASP A 31 -3.27 -6.50 -2.23
C ASP A 31 -4.58 -6.67 -3.03
N MET A 32 -4.68 -6.08 -4.22
CA MET A 32 -5.82 -6.32 -5.11
C MET A 32 -5.94 -7.78 -5.53
N PHE A 33 -4.83 -8.49 -5.78
CA PHE A 33 -4.87 -9.91 -6.12
C PHE A 33 -5.42 -10.76 -4.97
N LEU A 34 -5.00 -10.47 -3.74
CA LEU A 34 -5.50 -11.16 -2.54
C LEU A 34 -6.99 -10.94 -2.34
N ASN A 35 -7.47 -9.70 -2.52
CA ASN A 35 -8.89 -9.37 -2.39
C ASN A 35 -9.72 -9.93 -3.54
N CYS A 36 -9.22 -9.88 -4.78
CA CYS A 36 -9.94 -10.39 -5.94
C CYS A 36 -8.99 -10.69 -7.13
N PRO A 37 -8.65 -11.97 -7.37
CA PRO A 37 -7.77 -12.35 -8.47
C PRO A 37 -8.38 -12.03 -9.84
N ARG A 38 -9.72 -12.08 -9.98
CA ARG A 38 -10.41 -11.62 -11.20
C ARG A 38 -10.16 -10.14 -11.45
N CYS A 39 -10.38 -9.27 -10.47
CA CYS A 39 -10.13 -7.84 -10.65
C CYS A 39 -8.66 -7.54 -10.96
N PHE A 40 -7.75 -8.25 -10.32
CA PHE A 40 -6.32 -8.15 -10.63
C PHE A 40 -6.01 -8.56 -12.07
N TYR A 41 -6.53 -9.69 -12.52
CA TYR A 41 -6.36 -10.16 -13.90
C TYR A 41 -6.95 -9.16 -14.91
N MET A 42 -8.17 -8.68 -14.67
CA MET A 42 -8.79 -7.66 -15.52
C MET A 42 -7.90 -6.41 -15.63
N ASP A 43 -7.34 -5.92 -14.53
CA ASP A 43 -6.47 -4.72 -14.52
C ASP A 43 -5.10 -4.97 -15.17
N ARG A 44 -4.38 -6.00 -14.71
CA ARG A 44 -2.96 -6.22 -15.03
C ARG A 44 -2.73 -7.06 -16.27
N ARG A 45 -3.68 -7.87 -16.71
CA ARG A 45 -3.58 -8.68 -17.94
C ARG A 45 -4.44 -8.11 -19.06
N LEU A 46 -5.67 -7.70 -18.77
CA LEU A 46 -6.62 -7.24 -19.78
C LEU A 46 -6.76 -5.70 -19.87
N GLY A 47 -6.09 -4.94 -19.00
CA GLY A 47 -6.08 -3.48 -19.04
C GLY A 47 -7.39 -2.81 -18.60
N LEU A 48 -8.32 -3.56 -18.00
CA LEU A 48 -9.61 -3.09 -17.49
C LEU A 48 -9.53 -2.86 -15.97
N ALA A 49 -8.98 -1.71 -15.60
CA ALA A 49 -8.87 -1.29 -14.19
C ALA A 49 -10.24 -1.03 -13.55
N LYS A 50 -10.33 -1.02 -12.22
CA LYS A 50 -11.52 -0.46 -11.55
C LYS A 50 -11.56 1.07 -11.78
N PRO A 51 -12.76 1.69 -11.86
CA PRO A 51 -12.86 3.15 -11.80
C PRO A 51 -12.13 3.69 -10.57
N SER A 52 -11.39 4.79 -10.74
CA SER A 52 -10.69 5.46 -9.64
C SER A 52 -11.64 6.35 -8.84
N ILE A 53 -11.33 6.53 -7.56
CA ILE A 53 -11.93 7.58 -6.72
C ILE A 53 -10.95 8.76 -6.59
N PRO A 54 -11.43 9.98 -6.26
CA PRO A 54 -10.56 11.10 -5.94
C PRO A 54 -9.56 10.78 -4.84
N SER A 55 -8.37 11.36 -4.92
CA SER A 55 -7.32 11.19 -3.91
C SER A 55 -7.68 11.86 -2.59
N PHE A 56 -7.24 11.28 -1.47
CA PHE A 56 -7.38 11.86 -0.13
C PHE A 56 -6.33 12.95 0.12
N THR A 57 -6.51 14.13 -0.47
CA THR A 57 -5.51 15.21 -0.48
C THR A 57 -5.12 15.72 0.90
N LEU A 58 -6.06 15.78 1.86
CA LEU A 58 -5.75 16.16 3.24
C LEU A 58 -4.86 15.11 3.93
N ASN A 59 -5.13 13.83 3.72
CA ASN A 59 -4.29 12.75 4.25
C ASN A 59 -2.88 12.81 3.65
N SER A 60 -2.78 13.08 2.35
CA SER A 60 -1.49 13.28 1.68
C SER A 60 -0.73 14.51 2.22
N ALA A 61 -1.42 15.58 2.59
CA ALA A 61 -0.78 16.75 3.21
C ALA A 61 -0.20 16.42 4.60
N VAL A 62 -0.94 15.67 5.42
CA VAL A 62 -0.45 15.20 6.73
C VAL A 62 0.75 14.28 6.57
N ASP A 63 0.69 13.32 5.64
CA ASP A 63 1.80 12.43 5.30
C ASP A 63 3.06 13.21 4.89
N ASN A 64 2.93 14.19 4.00
CA ASN A 64 4.05 15.03 3.56
C ASN A 64 4.65 15.85 4.72
N LEU A 65 3.83 16.40 5.62
CA LEU A 65 4.33 17.15 6.78
C LEU A 65 5.08 16.25 7.77
N LEU A 66 4.58 15.04 8.01
CA LEU A 66 5.31 14.04 8.81
C LEU A 66 6.64 13.68 8.14
N LYS A 67 6.68 13.47 6.81
CA LYS A 67 7.93 13.21 6.08
C LYS A 67 8.94 14.34 6.27
N ASN A 68 8.51 15.59 6.12
CA ASN A 68 9.36 16.77 6.34
C ASN A 68 9.89 16.85 7.77
N GLU A 69 9.05 16.61 8.77
CA GLU A 69 9.45 16.61 10.19
C GLU A 69 10.51 15.53 10.47
N PHE A 70 10.28 14.31 10.00
CA PHE A 70 11.23 13.21 10.15
C PHE A 70 12.51 13.40 9.34
N ASP A 71 12.49 14.19 8.25
CA ASP A 71 13.70 14.55 7.50
C ASP A 71 14.62 15.49 8.28
N LEU A 72 14.05 16.44 9.03
CA LEU A 72 14.83 17.32 9.91
C LEU A 72 15.54 16.49 10.99
N LEU A 73 14.82 15.54 11.59
CA LEU A 73 15.36 14.62 12.59
C LEU A 73 16.43 13.68 11.99
N ARG A 74 16.19 13.15 10.79
CA ARG A 74 17.17 12.30 10.06
C ARG A 74 18.49 13.01 9.80
N LYS A 75 18.43 14.30 9.43
CA LYS A 75 19.64 15.12 9.21
C LYS A 75 20.46 15.28 10.48
N LYS A 76 19.78 15.46 11.62
CA LYS A 76 20.42 15.62 12.94
C LYS A 76 20.81 14.29 13.60
N GLY A 77 20.24 13.17 13.16
CA GLY A 77 20.41 11.88 13.83
C GLY A 77 19.64 11.80 15.16
N GLU A 78 18.53 12.51 15.28
CA GLU A 78 17.74 12.63 16.50
C GLU A 78 16.48 11.76 16.47
N ALA A 79 16.08 11.25 17.64
CA ALA A 79 14.80 10.56 17.81
C ALA A 79 13.66 11.58 17.97
N HIS A 80 12.50 11.26 17.41
CA HIS A 80 11.29 12.05 17.59
C HIS A 80 10.78 11.96 19.05
N GLU A 81 10.19 13.02 19.59
CA GLU A 81 9.53 12.99 20.91
C GLU A 81 8.48 11.87 21.06
N LEU A 82 7.73 11.54 20.02
CA LEU A 82 6.84 10.38 20.01
C LEU A 82 7.61 9.07 20.22
N MET A 83 8.78 8.87 19.59
CA MET A 83 9.59 7.67 19.84
C MET A 83 9.98 7.57 21.31
N LYS A 84 10.44 8.69 21.91
CA LYS A 84 10.80 8.74 23.34
C LYS A 84 9.59 8.41 24.23
N LYS A 85 8.43 9.04 23.98
CA LYS A 85 7.17 8.79 24.70
C LYS A 85 6.77 7.33 24.67
N TYR A 86 6.92 6.67 23.52
CA TYR A 86 6.58 5.26 23.33
C TYR A 86 7.75 4.29 23.62
N LYS A 87 8.88 4.79 24.15
CA LYS A 87 10.08 4.02 24.48
C LYS A 87 10.64 3.22 23.29
N ILE A 88 10.57 3.80 22.09
CA ILE A 88 11.12 3.25 20.86
C ILE A 88 12.55 3.77 20.71
N ASP A 89 13.53 2.90 20.89
CA ASP A 89 14.96 3.23 20.78
C ASP A 89 15.43 3.15 19.32
N ALA A 90 15.04 4.15 18.54
CA ALA A 90 15.36 4.26 17.12
C ALA A 90 15.51 5.73 16.68
N VAL A 91 16.16 5.92 15.54
CA VAL A 91 16.23 7.21 14.83
C VAL A 91 15.78 7.04 13.38
N PRO A 92 15.34 8.10 12.69
CA PRO A 92 15.03 8.01 11.26
C PRO A 92 16.25 7.54 10.47
N PHE A 93 16.08 6.52 9.62
CA PHE A 93 17.20 5.84 8.96
C PHE A 93 17.83 6.74 7.89
N LYS A 94 19.14 6.98 7.99
CA LYS A 94 19.90 7.79 7.04
C LYS A 94 20.38 6.94 5.86
N HIS A 95 19.76 7.14 4.70
CA HIS A 95 20.17 6.47 3.46
C HIS A 95 19.93 7.37 2.25
N LYS A 96 20.83 7.31 1.26
CA LYS A 96 20.76 8.13 0.03
C LYS A 96 19.49 7.88 -0.80
N ASP A 97 18.93 6.68 -0.70
CA ASP A 97 17.78 6.26 -1.50
C ASP A 97 16.43 6.52 -0.80
N ILE A 98 16.39 7.13 0.39
CA ILE A 98 15.12 7.49 1.06
C ILE A 98 14.17 8.29 0.15
N PRO A 99 14.62 9.35 -0.57
CA PRO A 99 13.74 10.08 -1.49
C PRO A 99 13.18 9.19 -2.60
N LEU A 100 13.95 8.22 -3.09
CA LEU A 100 13.48 7.25 -4.08
C LEU A 100 12.42 6.32 -3.46
N TRP A 101 12.71 5.74 -2.29
CA TRP A 101 11.80 4.78 -1.63
C TRP A 101 10.47 5.40 -1.20
N ARG A 102 10.44 6.71 -0.95
CA ARG A 102 9.23 7.49 -0.63
C ARG A 102 8.48 8.04 -1.84
N GLY A 103 9.02 7.88 -3.05
CA GLY A 103 8.41 8.38 -4.28
C GLY A 103 8.58 9.88 -4.51
N GLU A 104 9.52 10.52 -3.84
CA GLU A 104 9.83 11.94 -4.01
C GLU A 104 10.55 12.20 -5.35
N VAL A 105 11.28 11.20 -5.87
CA VAL A 105 11.89 11.22 -7.21
C VAL A 105 10.88 10.82 -8.29
N ASN A 106 10.04 9.83 -8.00
CA ASN A 106 8.98 9.36 -8.89
C ASN A 106 7.81 8.81 -8.06
N GLN A 107 6.69 9.53 -8.04
CA GLN A 107 5.50 9.20 -7.26
C GLN A 107 4.86 7.84 -7.61
N PHE A 108 5.31 7.16 -8.68
CA PHE A 108 4.82 5.85 -9.12
C PHE A 108 5.84 4.72 -8.91
N SER A 109 6.99 4.98 -8.30
CA SER A 109 8.09 4.02 -8.17
C SER A 109 8.88 4.25 -6.90
N GLY A 110 8.96 3.23 -6.05
CA GLY A 110 9.69 3.26 -4.79
C GLY A 110 10.85 2.27 -4.75
N ALA A 111 10.97 1.59 -3.60
CA ALA A 111 11.89 0.49 -3.41
C ALA A 111 11.48 -0.71 -4.30
N LYS A 112 12.43 -1.22 -5.08
CA LYS A 112 12.18 -2.26 -6.09
C LYS A 112 13.07 -3.46 -5.90
N VAL A 113 12.47 -4.65 -6.04
CA VAL A 113 13.17 -5.93 -6.00
C VAL A 113 12.70 -6.79 -7.16
N LEU A 114 13.64 -7.36 -7.91
CA LEU A 114 13.34 -8.43 -8.87
C LEU A 114 13.21 -9.76 -8.12
N HIS A 115 12.00 -10.31 -8.10
CA HIS A 115 11.77 -11.67 -7.63
C HIS A 115 12.08 -12.65 -8.77
N GLN A 116 13.29 -13.23 -8.73
CA GLN A 116 13.85 -14.08 -9.80
C GLN A 116 12.90 -15.21 -10.21
N LYS A 117 12.34 -15.94 -9.23
CA LYS A 117 11.49 -17.12 -9.49
C LYS A 117 10.24 -16.79 -10.32
N SER A 118 9.67 -15.60 -10.16
CA SER A 118 8.47 -15.19 -10.91
C SER A 118 8.76 -14.26 -12.08
N ASN A 119 9.99 -13.74 -12.21
CA ASN A 119 10.35 -12.65 -13.10
C ASN A 119 9.43 -11.41 -12.93
N LEU A 120 9.12 -11.07 -11.67
CA LEU A 120 8.31 -9.89 -11.32
C LEU A 120 9.17 -8.89 -10.57
N ILE A 121 9.03 -7.61 -10.90
CA ILE A 121 9.56 -6.50 -10.09
C ILE A 121 8.50 -6.12 -9.08
N ILE A 122 8.82 -6.26 -7.80
CA ILE A 122 7.94 -5.85 -6.70
C ILE A 122 8.33 -4.44 -6.28
N ASP A 123 7.35 -3.54 -6.30
CA ASP A 123 7.54 -2.11 -6.12
C ASP A 123 6.70 -1.60 -4.93
N GLY A 124 7.34 -0.88 -4.01
CA GLY A 124 6.71 -0.37 -2.80
C GLY A 124 7.21 1.03 -2.43
N LEU A 125 6.25 1.91 -2.14
CA LEU A 125 6.48 3.27 -1.65
C LEU A 125 6.26 3.29 -0.13
N VAL A 126 7.35 3.37 0.64
CA VAL A 126 7.27 3.48 2.11
C VAL A 126 7.05 4.93 2.51
N ASP A 127 6.43 5.17 3.66
CA ASP A 127 6.35 6.53 4.19
C ASP A 127 7.62 6.88 4.95
N ASP A 128 8.12 5.97 5.78
CA ASP A 128 9.38 6.16 6.48
C ASP A 128 10.05 4.83 6.86
N VAL A 129 11.34 4.93 7.22
CA VAL A 129 12.15 3.84 7.75
C VAL A 129 12.94 4.38 8.93
N TRP A 130 12.85 3.69 10.06
CA TRP A 130 13.69 3.98 11.24
C TRP A 130 14.75 2.89 11.39
N GLN A 131 15.78 3.17 12.18
CA GLN A 131 16.83 2.21 12.52
C GLN A 131 17.03 2.17 14.03
N ASN A 132 17.01 0.97 14.61
CA ASN A 132 17.32 0.78 16.03
C ASN A 132 18.82 0.63 16.27
N LYS A 133 19.24 0.63 17.55
CA LYS A 133 20.65 0.43 17.94
C LYS A 133 21.27 -0.90 17.51
N LYS A 134 20.46 -1.90 17.14
CA LYS A 134 20.91 -3.20 16.61
C LYS A 134 21.15 -3.17 15.10
N GLY A 135 21.00 -2.00 14.47
CA GLY A 135 21.10 -1.81 13.03
C GLY A 135 19.89 -2.34 12.24
N GLU A 136 18.82 -2.77 12.91
CA GLU A 136 17.61 -3.28 12.25
C GLU A 136 16.75 -2.13 11.76
N LEU A 137 16.28 -2.23 10.53
CA LEU A 137 15.30 -1.32 9.96
C LEU A 137 13.90 -1.64 10.48
N LEU A 138 13.17 -0.60 10.84
CA LEU A 138 11.78 -0.67 11.25
C LEU A 138 10.98 0.09 10.20
N ILE A 139 10.10 -0.63 9.51
CA ILE A 139 9.24 -0.03 8.49
C ILE A 139 8.14 0.77 9.19
N VAL A 140 7.87 1.96 8.66
CA VAL A 140 6.94 2.92 9.25
C VAL A 140 5.98 3.38 8.18
N ASP A 141 4.71 3.47 8.56
CA ASP A 141 3.63 3.85 7.68
C ASP A 141 2.76 4.92 8.37
N TYR A 142 2.48 6.01 7.66
CA TYR A 142 1.75 7.15 8.19
C TYR A 142 0.28 7.04 7.81
N LYS A 143 -0.58 7.14 8.82
CA LYS A 143 -2.03 7.07 8.64
C LYS A 143 -2.68 8.29 9.26
N SER A 144 -3.65 8.86 8.57
CA SER A 144 -4.46 9.95 9.11
C SER A 144 -5.95 9.65 8.99
N THR A 145 -6.73 10.12 9.96
CA THR A 145 -8.18 9.91 10.01
C THR A 145 -8.85 10.97 10.90
N SER A 146 -10.17 10.92 11.03
CA SER A 146 -10.93 11.71 12.00
C SER A 146 -12.06 10.86 12.60
N THR A 147 -11.80 10.28 13.76
CA THR A 147 -12.74 9.38 14.46
C THR A 147 -12.70 9.55 15.98
N GLN A 148 -13.84 9.33 16.63
CA GLN A 148 -13.93 9.24 18.08
C GLN A 148 -13.66 7.82 18.60
N ARG A 149 -13.68 6.82 17.70
CA ARG A 149 -13.38 5.43 18.08
C ARG A 149 -11.89 5.31 18.38
N LYS A 150 -11.56 4.49 19.37
CA LYS A 150 -10.17 4.10 19.64
C LYS A 150 -9.55 3.51 18.38
N ILE A 151 -8.35 3.97 18.03
CA ILE A 151 -7.62 3.43 16.88
C ILE A 151 -7.09 2.05 17.27
N ASP A 152 -7.69 1.00 16.70
CA ASP A 152 -7.24 -0.38 16.86
C ASP A 152 -6.83 -0.96 15.51
N MET A 153 -5.64 -1.56 15.40
CA MET A 153 -5.18 -2.21 14.17
C MET A 153 -5.92 -3.52 13.83
N ASN A 154 -6.84 -3.98 14.68
CA ASN A 154 -7.64 -5.18 14.44
C ASN A 154 -8.93 -4.95 13.66
N ASP A 155 -9.27 -3.70 13.32
CA ASP A 155 -10.42 -3.42 12.47
C ASP A 155 -10.29 -4.08 11.09
N LYS A 156 -11.42 -4.55 10.55
CA LYS A 156 -11.53 -5.22 9.25
C LYS A 156 -10.75 -4.51 8.12
N TRP A 157 -10.93 -3.21 7.98
CA TRP A 157 -10.34 -2.44 6.88
C TRP A 157 -8.82 -2.26 7.00
N LYS A 158 -8.23 -2.59 8.16
CA LYS A 158 -6.80 -2.40 8.44
C LYS A 158 -5.95 -3.64 8.09
N GLN A 159 -6.57 -4.72 7.61
CA GLN A 159 -5.81 -5.87 7.05
C GLN A 159 -4.96 -5.47 5.85
N GLY A 160 -5.48 -4.57 5.00
CA GLY A 160 -4.67 -4.01 3.90
C GLY A 160 -3.43 -3.24 4.38
N TYR A 161 -3.51 -2.58 5.54
CA TYR A 161 -2.37 -1.87 6.14
C TYR A 161 -1.33 -2.83 6.71
N LYS A 162 -1.78 -3.93 7.33
CA LYS A 162 -0.91 -5.02 7.80
C LYS A 162 -0.12 -5.63 6.64
N ARG A 163 -0.82 -6.00 5.55
CA ARG A 163 -0.18 -6.52 4.35
C ARG A 163 0.77 -5.52 3.69
N GLN A 164 0.40 -4.24 3.70
CA GLN A 164 1.27 -3.17 3.21
C GLN A 164 2.61 -3.17 3.97
N MET A 165 2.56 -3.16 5.30
CA MET A 165 3.75 -3.24 6.16
C MET A 165 4.58 -4.49 5.84
N GLU A 166 3.95 -5.66 5.75
CA GLU A 166 4.62 -6.95 5.53
C GLU A 166 5.28 -7.04 4.15
N ILE A 167 4.65 -6.50 3.10
CA ILE A 167 5.25 -6.41 1.76
C ILE A 167 6.48 -5.49 1.79
N TYR A 168 6.43 -4.37 2.49
CA TYR A 168 7.59 -3.48 2.62
C TYR A 168 8.71 -4.13 3.43
N GLN A 169 8.40 -4.82 4.53
CA GLN A 169 9.38 -5.63 5.25
C GLN A 169 10.03 -6.67 4.33
N TRP A 170 9.23 -7.34 3.49
CA TRP A 170 9.74 -8.28 2.50
C TRP A 170 10.68 -7.61 1.49
N ILE A 171 10.28 -6.49 0.87
CA ILE A 171 11.10 -5.75 -0.10
C ILE A 171 12.45 -5.38 0.51
N PHE A 172 12.47 -4.79 1.70
CA PHE A 172 13.71 -4.34 2.34
C PHE A 172 14.60 -5.50 2.79
N LYS A 173 14.04 -6.65 3.19
CA LYS A 173 14.81 -7.89 3.42
C LYS A 173 15.48 -8.37 2.14
N GLN A 174 14.77 -8.34 1.01
CA GLN A 174 15.31 -8.74 -0.29
C GLN A 174 16.37 -7.75 -0.83
N LEU A 175 16.34 -6.48 -0.39
CA LEU A 175 17.39 -5.50 -0.65
C LEU A 175 18.65 -5.70 0.22
N GLY A 176 18.67 -6.73 1.07
CA GLY A 176 19.82 -7.10 1.90
C GLY A 176 19.89 -6.39 3.26
N PHE A 177 18.86 -5.62 3.64
CA PHE A 177 18.82 -4.99 4.95
C PHE A 177 18.40 -5.98 6.04
N LYS A 178 18.93 -5.79 7.25
CA LYS A 178 18.39 -6.43 8.45
C LYS A 178 17.10 -5.69 8.84
N VAL A 179 15.95 -6.35 8.78
CA VAL A 179 14.63 -5.72 9.03
C VAL A 179 13.96 -6.38 10.23
N SER A 180 13.46 -5.56 11.15
CA SER A 180 12.64 -6.01 12.28
C SER A 180 11.27 -6.50 11.81
N ASN A 181 10.78 -7.57 12.43
CA ASN A 181 9.38 -7.98 12.23
C ASN A 181 8.39 -6.99 12.86
N THR A 182 8.84 -6.12 13.76
CA THR A 182 8.04 -5.01 14.28
C THR A 182 8.17 -3.80 13.36
N GLY A 183 7.04 -3.37 12.79
CA GLY A 183 6.87 -2.06 12.16
C GLY A 183 5.96 -1.16 13.00
N TYR A 184 5.84 0.11 12.60
CA TYR A 184 5.05 1.10 13.32
C TYR A 184 4.09 1.84 12.40
N PHE A 185 2.87 2.03 12.88
CA PHE A 185 1.94 2.98 12.27
C PHE A 185 1.97 4.27 13.09
N VAL A 186 2.28 5.39 12.46
CA VAL A 186 2.11 6.72 13.06
C VAL A 186 0.74 7.23 12.65
N TYR A 187 -0.19 7.27 13.61
CA TYR A 187 -1.58 7.64 13.37
C TYR A 187 -1.85 9.08 13.81
N ALA A 188 -2.17 9.96 12.87
CA ALA A 188 -2.65 11.32 13.12
C ALA A 188 -4.19 11.36 13.07
N ASN A 189 -4.84 11.55 14.21
CA ASN A 189 -6.30 11.64 14.31
C ASN A 189 -6.75 13.10 14.48
N ALA A 190 -7.42 13.65 13.48
CA ALA A 190 -7.98 15.00 13.54
C ALA A 190 -9.19 15.04 14.48
N ASP A 191 -9.16 15.91 15.47
CA ASP A 191 -10.27 16.19 16.36
C ASP A 191 -11.32 17.07 15.67
N LYS A 192 -12.48 16.49 15.41
CA LYS A 192 -13.64 17.15 14.80
C LYS A 192 -14.69 17.62 15.82
N ASN A 193 -14.38 17.52 17.11
CA ASN A 193 -15.29 17.89 18.20
C ASN A 193 -14.95 19.27 18.80
N LYS A 194 -14.07 20.04 18.17
CA LYS A 194 -13.79 21.41 18.59
C LYS A 194 -15.02 22.31 18.34
N PRO A 195 -15.26 23.33 19.17
CA PRO A 195 -16.43 24.21 19.01
C PRO A 195 -16.49 24.97 17.67
N LYS A 196 -15.34 25.17 17.01
CA LYS A 196 -15.20 25.91 15.76
C LYS A 196 -13.98 25.43 14.97
N PHE A 197 -13.98 25.71 13.67
CA PHE A 197 -12.91 25.29 12.75
C PHE A 197 -11.66 26.17 12.82
N ASP A 198 -11.80 27.50 12.95
CA ASP A 198 -10.67 28.45 13.05
C ASP A 198 -9.52 28.23 12.03
N ALA A 199 -9.84 27.78 10.81
CA ALA A 199 -8.86 27.42 9.78
C ALA A 199 -7.79 26.41 10.27
N LYS A 200 -8.13 25.55 11.24
CA LYS A 200 -7.21 24.64 11.91
C LYS A 200 -7.85 23.29 12.15
N LEU A 201 -7.09 22.24 11.86
CA LEU A 201 -7.37 20.90 12.36
C LEU A 201 -6.35 20.56 13.45
N GLU A 202 -6.84 20.16 14.62
CA GLU A 202 -5.98 19.71 15.71
C GLU A 202 -5.85 18.20 15.67
N PHE A 203 -4.63 17.68 15.72
CA PHE A 203 -4.36 16.26 15.63
C PHE A 203 -3.85 15.71 16.95
N LYS A 204 -4.38 14.56 17.35
CA LYS A 204 -3.74 13.68 18.32
C LYS A 204 -2.94 12.63 17.55
N VAL A 205 -1.63 12.52 17.83
CA VAL A 205 -0.76 11.55 17.18
C VAL A 205 -0.41 10.41 18.13
N GLU A 206 -0.53 9.17 17.65
CA GLU A 206 -0.24 7.95 18.39
C GLU A 206 0.63 7.02 17.54
N ILE A 207 1.54 6.29 18.19
CA ILE A 207 2.31 5.22 17.53
C ILE A 207 1.72 3.86 17.91
N ILE A 208 1.46 3.02 16.91
CA ILE A 208 0.96 1.66 17.10
C ILE A 208 2.00 0.68 16.57
N ALA A 209 2.52 -0.17 17.45
CA ALA A 209 3.42 -1.26 17.09
C ALA A 209 2.64 -2.39 16.42
N TYR A 210 3.22 -2.97 15.37
CA TYR A 210 2.67 -4.14 14.70
C TYR A 210 3.78 -5.14 14.38
N LYS A 211 3.64 -6.37 14.86
CA LYS A 211 4.53 -7.48 14.53
C LYS A 211 3.97 -8.22 13.31
N GLY A 212 4.55 -7.96 12.15
CA GLY A 212 4.18 -8.57 10.87
C GLY A 212 4.95 -9.86 10.58
N SER A 213 4.46 -10.63 9.62
CA SER A 213 5.22 -11.70 8.95
C SER A 213 5.14 -11.53 7.43
N SER A 214 6.30 -11.61 6.79
CA SER A 214 6.44 -11.54 5.34
C SER A 214 6.40 -12.91 4.64
N ASP A 215 6.20 -14.00 5.39
CA ASP A 215 6.39 -15.37 4.87
C ASP A 215 5.35 -15.75 3.81
N TRP A 216 4.19 -15.08 3.83
CA TRP A 216 3.15 -15.28 2.84
C TRP A 216 3.47 -14.63 1.49
N VAL A 217 4.38 -13.64 1.43
CA VAL A 217 4.58 -12.83 0.23
C VAL A 217 5.07 -13.67 -0.94
N GLU A 218 6.13 -14.46 -0.77
CA GLU A 218 6.73 -15.26 -1.84
C GLU A 218 5.76 -16.26 -2.48
N PRO A 219 5.01 -17.10 -1.71
CA PRO A 219 3.97 -17.96 -2.28
C PRO A 219 2.90 -17.19 -3.07
N ILE A 220 2.55 -15.98 -2.64
CA ILE A 220 1.57 -15.14 -3.34
C ILE A 220 2.16 -14.59 -4.65
N LEU A 221 3.43 -14.20 -4.70
CA LEU A 221 4.07 -13.77 -5.95
C LEU A 221 4.05 -14.86 -7.03
N LEU A 222 4.27 -16.13 -6.63
CA LEU A 222 4.17 -17.27 -7.54
C LEU A 222 2.72 -17.52 -8.02
N LYS A 223 1.73 -17.33 -7.14
CA LYS A 223 0.30 -17.38 -7.53
C LYS A 223 -0.07 -16.24 -8.48
N ILE A 224 0.43 -15.03 -8.24
CA ILE A 224 0.26 -13.88 -9.14
C ILE A 224 0.81 -14.20 -10.52
N LYS A 225 2.04 -14.72 -10.60
CA LYS A 225 2.65 -15.12 -11.87
C LYS A 225 1.81 -16.15 -12.62
N ARG A 226 1.35 -17.22 -11.96
CA ARG A 226 0.48 -18.22 -12.58
C ARG A 226 -0.84 -17.62 -13.07
N CYS A 227 -1.46 -16.76 -12.28
CA CYS A 227 -2.67 -16.03 -12.67
C CYS A 227 -2.43 -15.18 -13.93
N LEU A 228 -1.31 -14.47 -13.96
CA LEU A 228 -0.93 -13.64 -15.10
C LEU A 228 -0.65 -14.48 -16.35
N GLU A 229 -0.01 -15.65 -16.25
CA GLU A 229 0.26 -16.51 -17.42
C GLU A 229 -0.99 -17.19 -17.99
N SER A 230 -1.95 -17.51 -17.15
CA SER A 230 -3.19 -18.22 -17.52
C SER A 230 -3.99 -17.50 -18.61
N ASN A 231 -4.64 -18.28 -19.48
CA ASN A 231 -5.67 -17.79 -20.42
C ASN A 231 -7.07 -17.79 -19.79
N ALA A 232 -7.28 -18.55 -18.72
CA ALA A 232 -8.54 -18.60 -18.00
C ALA A 232 -8.68 -17.38 -17.08
N ILE A 233 -9.82 -16.69 -17.18
CA ILE A 233 -10.19 -15.59 -16.28
C ILE A 233 -10.46 -16.18 -14.88
N PRO A 234 -9.77 -15.73 -13.81
CA PRO A 234 -9.99 -16.24 -12.46
C PRO A 234 -11.43 -16.06 -11.98
N LYS A 235 -11.84 -16.86 -10.99
CA LYS A 235 -13.10 -16.64 -10.25
C LYS A 235 -13.05 -15.29 -9.50
N PRO A 236 -14.21 -14.64 -9.22
CA PRO A 236 -14.25 -13.52 -8.29
C PRO A 236 -13.63 -13.92 -6.96
N GLY A 237 -12.96 -12.98 -6.30
CA GLY A 237 -12.48 -13.20 -4.93
C GLY A 237 -13.51 -12.83 -3.89
N VAL A 238 -13.18 -13.24 -2.67
CA VAL A 238 -13.78 -12.77 -1.42
C VAL A 238 -12.66 -12.09 -0.62
N ASP A 239 -13.00 -11.05 0.12
CA ASP A 239 -12.04 -10.42 1.04
C ASP A 239 -11.74 -11.32 2.24
N ASP A 240 -10.85 -10.88 3.13
CA ASP A 240 -10.42 -11.67 4.30
C ASP A 240 -11.57 -12.01 5.28
N MET A 241 -12.74 -11.39 5.12
CA MET A 241 -13.94 -11.63 5.93
C MET A 241 -15.01 -12.39 5.15
N GLY A 242 -14.64 -12.98 4.00
CA GLY A 242 -15.54 -13.75 3.18
C GLY A 242 -16.56 -12.90 2.39
N ILE A 243 -16.39 -11.58 2.33
CA ILE A 243 -17.33 -10.72 1.60
C ILE A 243 -17.00 -10.78 0.10
N PRO A 244 -17.98 -11.10 -0.77
CA PRO A 244 -17.82 -11.07 -2.21
C PRO A 244 -17.33 -9.72 -2.75
N CYS A 245 -16.59 -9.77 -3.85
CA CYS A 245 -16.08 -8.57 -4.48
C CYS A 245 -17.21 -7.73 -5.10
N GLU A 246 -17.57 -6.63 -4.45
CA GLU A 246 -18.59 -5.66 -4.89
C GLU A 246 -18.44 -5.24 -6.36
N TYR A 247 -17.22 -5.03 -6.85
CA TYR A 247 -16.98 -4.67 -8.26
C TYR A 247 -17.35 -5.79 -9.24
N CYS A 248 -17.15 -7.05 -8.84
CA CYS A 248 -17.56 -8.19 -9.66
C CYS A 248 -19.07 -8.36 -9.64
N ASP A 249 -19.71 -8.14 -8.49
CA ASP A 249 -21.17 -8.20 -8.34
C ASP A 249 -21.85 -7.09 -9.12
N TYR A 250 -21.35 -5.85 -9.02
CA TYR A 250 -21.81 -4.73 -9.83
C TYR A 250 -21.76 -5.06 -11.33
N LYS A 251 -20.61 -5.53 -11.85
CA LYS A 251 -20.46 -5.90 -13.26
C LYS A 251 -21.45 -6.99 -13.69
N LYS A 252 -21.64 -8.01 -12.85
CA LYS A 252 -22.57 -9.10 -13.11
C LYS A 252 -24.01 -8.57 -13.17
N LEU A 253 -24.42 -7.78 -12.18
CA LEU A 253 -25.75 -7.23 -12.10
C LEU A 253 -26.04 -6.26 -13.25
N SER A 254 -25.10 -5.38 -13.60
CA SER A 254 -25.24 -4.48 -14.76
C SER A 254 -25.45 -5.25 -16.06
N ALA A 255 -24.64 -6.28 -16.32
CA ALA A 255 -24.77 -7.09 -17.53
C ALA A 255 -26.11 -7.84 -17.59
N GLN A 256 -26.56 -8.40 -16.45
CA GLN A 256 -27.85 -9.08 -16.36
C GLN A 256 -29.03 -8.13 -16.56
N THR A 257 -28.98 -6.93 -15.99
CA THR A 257 -30.03 -5.92 -16.14
C THR A 257 -30.16 -5.47 -17.58
N VAL A 258 -29.04 -5.21 -18.28
CA VAL A 258 -29.08 -4.84 -19.70
C VAL A 258 -29.63 -5.98 -20.55
N ALA A 259 -29.18 -7.21 -20.33
CA ALA A 259 -29.64 -8.38 -21.09
C ALA A 259 -31.15 -8.63 -20.97
N ARG A 260 -31.77 -8.27 -19.84
CA ARG A 260 -33.23 -8.37 -19.63
C ARG A 260 -34.04 -7.32 -20.38
N LEU A 261 -33.43 -6.21 -20.81
CA LEU A 261 -34.10 -5.18 -21.61
C LEU A 261 -33.98 -5.43 -23.11
N THR A 262 -33.02 -6.27 -23.50
CA THR A 262 -32.72 -6.60 -24.90
C THR A 262 -33.28 -7.95 -25.35
N ASN A 263 -33.90 -8.69 -24.42
CA ASN A 263 -34.61 -9.95 -24.64
C ASN A 263 -36.09 -9.75 -24.30
#